data_AF-A0A2K9NUC6-F1
#
_entry.id   AF-A0A2K9NUC6-F1
#
_cell.length_a   1.000
_cell.length_b   1.000
_cell.length_c   1.000
_cell.angle_alpha   90.00
_cell.angle_beta   90.00
_cell.angle_gamma   90.00
#
_symmetry.space_group_name_H-M   'P 1'
#
loop_
_entity.id
_entity.type
_entity.pdbx_description
1 polymer ?
#
loop_
_entity_poly.entity_id
_entity_poly.type
_entity_poly.pdbx_seq_one_letter_code
_entity_poly.pdbx_strand_id
1 'polypeptide(L)'
;MKSLLTLIDLVKTGIIWTRLTVHNTWGILNVFNIVWVKPMKGGLLTEDHPMVTGLNPETNQPIWTQNIVFQSVRSQEYQDAPSDEEIVCDVGNYMRKMVENSAQSKKYPQGKPDRMPPAINYIHGCVHYNGGFLIFNDFKDAITHFSHPEFQASFKRFVKEEKREPVTIFRNRNYDRVEFLEFVCFLRTIFPWFSNTNGNKKRIGWGNPAPYPAVNTITGHWMTDTYKIYTETGRQTVCRKPIEKQYFAHKVYFGVRSVVKPQEQFLARFTDERVVARGAKGNLFFVDLRKLSRGYKFDPAKGLPNIFERLMEKVLKVNSL
;
A
#
# COMPACT_ATOMS: atom_id res chain seq x y z
N MET A 1 7.07 38.54 8.96
CA MET A 1 6.78 37.74 7.74
C MET A 1 7.08 36.25 7.90
N LYS A 2 8.28 35.82 8.35
CA LYS A 2 8.60 34.40 8.57
C LYS A 2 7.68 33.69 9.59
N SER A 3 7.34 34.34 10.71
CA SER A 3 6.44 33.79 11.73
C SER A 3 5.02 33.51 11.22
N LEU A 4 4.48 34.38 10.37
CA LEU A 4 3.14 34.24 9.80
C LEU A 4 3.06 33.08 8.79
N LEU A 5 4.08 32.93 7.94
CA LEU A 5 4.17 31.81 7.00
C LEU A 5 4.28 30.46 7.73
N THR A 6 5.04 30.41 8.82
CA THR A 6 5.14 29.22 9.67
C THR A 6 3.79 28.87 10.31
N LEU A 7 3.03 29.85 10.80
CA LEU A 7 1.72 29.60 11.37
C LEU A 7 0.73 29.05 10.34
N ILE A 8 0.70 29.63 9.14
CA ILE A 8 -0.15 29.15 8.03
C ILE A 8 0.20 27.70 7.66
N ASP A 9 1.49 27.38 7.56
CA ASP A 9 1.96 26.02 7.27
C ASP A 9 1.55 25.02 8.36
N LEU A 10 1.63 25.41 9.62
CA LEU A 10 1.19 24.56 10.75
C LEU A 10 -0.33 24.33 10.73
N VAL A 11 -1.13 25.37 10.50
CA VAL A 11 -2.59 25.24 10.38
C VAL A 11 -2.97 24.32 9.22
N LYS A 12 -2.36 24.51 8.04
CA LYS A 12 -2.57 23.64 6.88
C LYS A 12 -2.21 22.19 7.19
N THR A 13 -1.05 21.98 7.81
CA THR A 13 -0.59 20.65 8.22
C THR A 13 -1.58 20.00 9.18
N GLY A 14 -2.07 20.73 10.19
CA GLY A 14 -3.07 20.25 11.14
C GLY A 14 -4.38 19.83 10.46
N ILE A 15 -4.89 20.63 9.52
CA ILE A 15 -6.10 20.30 8.75
C ILE A 15 -5.90 19.03 7.92
N ILE A 16 -4.78 18.93 7.21
CA ILE A 16 -4.44 17.76 6.39
C ILE A 16 -4.35 16.51 7.27
N TRP A 17 -3.69 16.62 8.42
CA TRP A 17 -3.49 15.51 9.35
C TRP A 17 -4.80 15.03 9.98
N THR A 18 -5.71 15.95 10.33
CA THR A 18 -7.05 15.61 10.81
C THR A 18 -7.84 14.87 9.73
N ARG A 19 -7.84 15.36 8.48
CA ARG A 19 -8.51 14.69 7.37
C ARG A 19 -7.95 13.30 7.12
N LEU A 20 -6.62 13.17 7.12
CA LEU A 20 -5.93 11.89 7.01
C LEU A 20 -6.35 10.94 8.14
N THR A 21 -6.44 11.43 9.38
CA THR A 21 -6.79 10.59 10.54
C THR A 21 -8.21 10.07 10.43
N VAL A 22 -9.17 10.92 10.06
CA VAL A 22 -10.55 10.51 9.82
C VAL A 22 -10.63 9.49 8.67
N HIS A 23 -9.97 9.79 7.54
CA HIS A 23 -9.92 8.92 6.37
C HIS A 23 -9.31 7.54 6.69
N ASN A 24 -8.16 7.53 7.38
CA ASN A 24 -7.49 6.30 7.79
C ASN A 24 -8.33 5.49 8.77
N THR A 25 -9.02 6.16 9.71
CA THR A 25 -9.94 5.49 10.64
C THR A 25 -11.09 4.83 9.89
N TRP A 26 -11.67 5.51 8.90
CA TRP A 26 -12.69 4.94 8.02
C TRP A 26 -12.18 3.72 7.23
N GLY A 27 -10.97 3.80 6.68
CA GLY A 27 -10.31 2.67 6.01
C GLY A 27 -10.09 1.49 6.96
N ILE A 28 -9.63 1.75 8.18
CA ILE A 28 -9.47 0.74 9.23
C ILE A 28 -10.81 0.06 9.52
N LEU A 29 -11.89 0.81 9.74
CA LEU A 29 -13.22 0.24 9.99
C LEU A 29 -13.69 -0.68 8.85
N ASN A 30 -13.38 -0.35 7.60
CA ASN A 30 -13.69 -1.21 6.45
C ASN A 30 -12.84 -2.48 6.43
N VAL A 31 -11.56 -2.39 6.76
CA VAL A 31 -10.72 -3.58 6.98
C VAL A 31 -11.34 -4.44 8.09
N PHE A 32 -11.74 -3.84 9.22
CA PHE A 32 -12.40 -4.56 10.31
C PHE A 32 -13.67 -5.28 9.82
N ASN A 33 -14.48 -4.62 9.00
CA ASN A 33 -15.69 -5.19 8.44
C ASN A 33 -15.40 -6.43 7.58
N ILE A 34 -14.50 -6.33 6.60
CA ILE A 34 -14.22 -7.45 5.68
C ILE A 34 -13.39 -8.58 6.30
N VAL A 35 -12.82 -8.35 7.48
CA VAL A 35 -12.00 -9.32 8.20
C VAL A 35 -12.81 -10.06 9.28
N TRP A 36 -13.69 -9.36 10.00
CA TRP A 36 -14.40 -9.92 11.17
C TRP A 36 -15.92 -9.94 11.05
N VAL A 37 -16.55 -8.89 10.52
CA VAL A 37 -18.03 -8.78 10.52
C VAL A 37 -18.63 -9.53 9.33
N LYS A 38 -18.05 -9.32 8.15
CA LYS A 38 -18.36 -10.05 6.92
C LYS A 38 -17.01 -10.57 6.41
N PRO A 39 -16.50 -11.71 6.88
CA PRO A 39 -15.17 -12.16 6.48
C PRO A 39 -15.11 -12.53 5.00
N MET A 40 -14.15 -11.97 4.25
CA MET A 40 -13.81 -12.49 2.92
C MET A 40 -13.04 -13.80 3.06
N LYS A 41 -13.60 -14.87 2.53
CA LYS A 41 -12.99 -16.20 2.51
C LYS A 41 -12.01 -16.35 1.35
N GLY A 42 -11.09 -17.29 1.45
CA GLY A 42 -10.31 -17.70 0.27
C GLY A 42 -11.17 -18.49 -0.71
N GLY A 43 -10.66 -18.67 -1.92
CA GLY A 43 -11.36 -19.32 -3.02
C GLY A 43 -12.39 -18.43 -3.73
N LEU A 44 -12.40 -17.12 -3.47
CA LEU A 44 -13.30 -16.22 -4.21
C LEU A 44 -12.81 -15.98 -5.63
N LEU A 45 -11.51 -16.00 -5.86
CA LEU A 45 -10.92 -15.87 -7.20
C LEU A 45 -10.30 -17.19 -7.62
N THR A 46 -10.34 -17.53 -8.90
CA THR A 46 -9.68 -18.70 -9.47
C THR A 46 -8.23 -18.40 -9.84
N GLU A 47 -7.40 -19.43 -10.03
CA GLU A 47 -5.97 -19.28 -10.41
C GLU A 47 -5.75 -18.54 -11.74
N ASP A 48 -6.71 -18.60 -12.66
CA ASP A 48 -6.70 -17.92 -13.95
C ASP A 48 -7.23 -16.48 -13.90
N HIS A 49 -7.77 -16.04 -12.76
CA HIS A 49 -8.31 -14.69 -12.61
C HIS A 49 -7.21 -13.62 -12.83
N PRO A 50 -7.47 -12.50 -13.53
CA PRO A 50 -6.43 -11.51 -13.86
C PRO A 50 -5.66 -10.95 -12.65
N MET A 51 -6.32 -10.72 -11.51
CA MET A 51 -5.62 -10.31 -10.27
C MET A 51 -4.65 -11.36 -9.71
N VAL A 52 -4.81 -12.64 -10.07
CA VAL A 52 -3.93 -13.75 -9.65
C VAL A 52 -2.78 -13.93 -10.63
N THR A 53 -3.05 -13.79 -11.94
CA THR A 53 -2.02 -13.89 -12.98
C THR A 53 -1.19 -12.62 -13.11
N GLY A 54 -1.76 -11.46 -12.81
CA GLY A 54 -1.16 -10.14 -13.05
C GLY A 54 -1.22 -9.70 -14.51
N LEU A 55 -1.93 -10.44 -15.37
CA LEU A 55 -1.96 -10.21 -16.80
C LEU A 55 -3.23 -9.46 -17.21
N ASN A 56 -3.07 -8.52 -18.14
CA ASN A 56 -4.19 -7.90 -18.83
C ASN A 56 -4.84 -8.97 -19.75
N PRO A 57 -6.14 -9.30 -19.60
CA PRO A 57 -6.78 -10.31 -20.42
C PRO A 57 -6.85 -9.96 -21.91
N GLU A 58 -6.78 -8.68 -22.28
CA GLU A 58 -6.84 -8.24 -23.68
C GLU A 58 -5.49 -8.38 -24.39
N THR A 59 -4.38 -8.15 -23.69
CA THR A 59 -3.02 -8.11 -24.29
C THR A 59 -2.13 -9.28 -23.87
N ASN A 60 -2.53 -10.03 -22.84
CA ASN A 60 -1.74 -11.05 -22.17
C ASN A 60 -0.37 -10.54 -21.64
N GLN A 61 -0.23 -9.23 -21.48
CA GLN A 61 0.95 -8.58 -20.92
C GLN A 61 0.72 -8.22 -19.45
N PRO A 62 1.77 -8.09 -18.63
CA PRO A 62 1.64 -7.57 -17.27
C PRO A 62 0.88 -6.24 -17.26
N ILE A 63 -0.18 -6.14 -16.43
CA ILE A 63 -1.02 -4.93 -16.40
C ILE A 63 -0.26 -3.73 -15.82
N TRP A 64 0.71 -3.98 -14.95
CA TRP A 64 1.36 -2.93 -14.16
C TRP A 64 2.25 -2.02 -14.99
N THR A 65 2.91 -2.54 -16.04
CA THR A 65 3.71 -1.73 -16.97
C THR A 65 2.84 -0.77 -17.76
N GLN A 66 1.60 -1.17 -18.06
CA GLN A 66 0.60 -0.35 -18.74
C GLN A 66 -0.04 0.70 -17.81
N ASN A 67 0.23 0.62 -16.50
CA ASN A 67 -0.28 1.53 -15.48
C ASN A 67 0.81 2.43 -14.87
N ILE A 68 1.97 2.52 -15.51
CA ILE A 68 2.98 3.51 -15.13
C ILE A 68 2.49 4.89 -15.57
N VAL A 69 2.13 5.73 -14.59
CA VAL A 69 1.58 7.08 -14.84
C VAL A 69 2.64 8.18 -14.73
N PHE A 70 3.77 7.90 -14.10
CA PHE A 70 4.88 8.85 -14.00
C PHE A 70 6.23 8.15 -13.81
N GLN A 71 7.25 8.63 -14.51
CA GLN A 71 8.64 8.21 -14.35
C GLN A 71 9.52 9.47 -14.32
N SER A 72 10.17 9.70 -13.18
CA SER A 72 11.24 10.71 -13.09
C SER A 72 12.39 10.35 -14.04
N VAL A 73 13.13 11.37 -14.47
CA VAL A 73 14.36 11.17 -15.25
C VAL A 73 15.33 10.30 -14.46
N ARG A 74 15.75 9.18 -15.05
CA ARG A 74 16.72 8.27 -14.44
C ARG A 74 18.07 8.96 -14.31
N SER A 75 18.62 8.99 -13.10
CA SER A 75 19.95 9.57 -12.88
C SER A 75 21.05 8.62 -13.39
N GLN A 76 22.26 9.15 -13.58
CA GLN A 76 23.41 8.35 -14.04
C GLN A 76 23.72 7.17 -13.11
N GLU A 77 23.51 7.34 -11.80
CA GLU A 77 23.71 6.30 -10.77
C GLU A 77 22.83 5.06 -11.00
N TYR A 78 21.65 5.23 -11.60
CA TYR A 78 20.69 4.14 -11.82
C TYR A 78 20.63 3.68 -13.27
N GLN A 79 21.58 4.05 -14.14
CA GLN A 79 21.57 3.63 -15.55
C GLN A 79 21.67 2.11 -15.70
N ASP A 80 22.52 1.47 -14.89
CA ASP A 80 22.72 0.01 -14.92
C ASP A 80 21.72 -0.75 -14.03
N ALA A 81 20.83 -0.04 -13.33
CA ALA A 81 19.77 -0.66 -12.54
C ALA A 81 18.65 -1.21 -13.45
N PRO A 82 17.86 -2.20 -13.00
CA PRO A 82 16.73 -2.73 -13.77
C PRO A 82 15.83 -1.63 -14.35
N SER A 83 15.23 -1.89 -15.50
CA SER A 83 14.27 -0.99 -16.14
C SER A 83 13.07 -0.71 -15.23
N ASP A 84 12.38 0.39 -15.48
CA ASP A 84 11.22 0.77 -14.68
C ASP A 84 10.09 -0.27 -14.80
N GLU A 85 9.95 -0.88 -15.98
CA GLU A 85 9.02 -1.95 -16.28
C GLU A 85 9.35 -3.23 -15.48
N GLU A 86 10.63 -3.61 -15.41
CA GLU A 86 11.09 -4.74 -14.57
C GLU A 86 10.83 -4.48 -13.09
N ILE A 87 11.16 -3.29 -12.60
CA ILE A 87 10.92 -2.89 -11.20
C ILE A 87 9.44 -3.01 -10.84
N VAL A 88 8.57 -2.45 -11.69
CA VAL A 88 7.12 -2.50 -11.47
C VAL A 88 6.58 -3.92 -11.57
N CYS A 89 7.10 -4.73 -12.50
CA CYS A 89 6.75 -6.14 -12.59
C CYS A 89 7.19 -6.94 -11.37
N ASP A 90 8.36 -6.67 -10.78
CA ASP A 90 8.79 -7.31 -9.54
C ASP A 90 7.83 -7.02 -8.39
N VAL A 91 7.46 -5.74 -8.22
CA VAL A 91 6.48 -5.32 -7.21
C VAL A 91 5.12 -5.97 -7.46
N GLY A 92 4.62 -5.92 -8.69
CA GLY A 92 3.36 -6.54 -9.08
C GLY A 92 3.35 -8.06 -8.88
N ASN A 93 4.41 -8.75 -9.30
CA ASN A 93 4.59 -10.19 -9.15
C ASN A 93 4.60 -10.62 -7.69
N TYR A 94 5.23 -9.83 -6.82
CA TYR A 94 5.18 -10.06 -5.39
C TYR A 94 3.74 -9.96 -4.85
N MET A 95 2.98 -8.96 -5.31
CA MET A 95 1.61 -8.73 -4.84
C MET A 95 0.61 -9.77 -5.37
N ARG A 96 0.71 -10.18 -6.64
CA ARG A 96 -0.18 -11.23 -7.17
C ARG A 96 -0.01 -12.56 -6.44
N LYS A 97 1.21 -12.89 -5.97
CA LYS A 97 1.47 -14.11 -5.19
C LYS A 97 0.70 -14.13 -3.88
N MET A 98 0.47 -12.96 -3.27
CA MET A 98 -0.40 -12.86 -2.09
C MET A 98 -1.85 -13.22 -2.44
N VAL A 99 -2.35 -12.74 -3.58
CA VAL A 99 -3.70 -13.07 -4.07
C VAL A 99 -3.80 -14.55 -4.43
N GLU A 100 -2.78 -15.11 -5.08
CA GLU A 100 -2.65 -16.53 -5.44
C GLU A 100 -2.80 -17.44 -4.21
N ASN A 101 -2.21 -17.07 -3.07
CA ASN A 101 -2.38 -17.83 -1.83
C ASN A 101 -3.85 -17.91 -1.37
N SER A 102 -4.70 -16.98 -1.78
CA SER A 102 -6.14 -16.98 -1.48
C SER A 102 -7.01 -17.43 -2.65
N ALA A 103 -6.41 -17.79 -3.80
CA ALA A 103 -7.15 -18.24 -4.97
C ALA A 103 -7.56 -19.71 -4.86
N GLN A 104 -8.69 -20.04 -5.47
CA GLN A 104 -9.20 -21.40 -5.63
C GLN A 104 -8.32 -22.14 -6.64
N SER A 105 -7.85 -23.32 -6.21
CA SER A 105 -7.13 -24.28 -7.04
C SER A 105 -7.73 -25.68 -6.86
N LYS A 106 -7.38 -26.63 -7.75
CA LYS A 106 -7.79 -28.03 -7.60
C LYS A 106 -7.35 -28.64 -6.27
N LYS A 107 -6.15 -28.29 -5.79
CA LYS A 107 -5.58 -28.80 -4.54
C LYS A 107 -6.09 -28.05 -3.31
N TYR A 108 -6.39 -26.76 -3.46
CA TYR A 108 -6.82 -25.88 -2.38
C TYR A 108 -8.05 -25.08 -2.83
N PRO A 109 -9.27 -25.62 -2.67
CA PRO A 109 -10.48 -24.97 -3.18
C PRO A 109 -10.76 -23.61 -2.53
N GLN A 110 -10.33 -23.42 -1.27
CA GLN A 110 -10.44 -22.16 -0.54
C GLN A 110 -9.10 -21.41 -0.45
N GLY A 111 -8.08 -21.79 -1.23
CA GLY A 111 -6.74 -21.23 -1.11
C GLY A 111 -5.84 -21.89 -0.06
N LYS A 112 -4.58 -21.47 -0.06
CA LYS A 112 -3.50 -22.02 0.76
C LYS A 112 -3.45 -21.33 2.12
N PRO A 113 -3.16 -22.05 3.22
CA PRO A 113 -2.85 -21.41 4.49
C PRO A 113 -1.65 -20.47 4.36
N ASP A 114 -1.82 -19.22 4.81
CA ASP A 114 -0.81 -18.17 4.64
C ASP A 114 -0.70 -17.25 5.86
N ARG A 115 0.35 -16.43 5.91
CA ARG A 115 0.63 -15.47 7.00
C ARG A 115 -0.29 -14.25 6.98
N MET A 116 -1.08 -14.06 5.93
CA MET A 116 -2.09 -13.02 5.80
C MET A 116 -3.46 -13.64 5.55
N PRO A 117 -4.55 -13.06 6.09
CA PRO A 117 -5.89 -13.56 5.81
C PRO A 117 -6.34 -13.15 4.39
N PRO A 118 -7.26 -13.91 3.75
CA PRO A 118 -7.69 -13.67 2.38
C PRO A 118 -8.17 -12.24 2.10
N ALA A 119 -8.93 -11.64 3.02
CA ALA A 119 -9.38 -10.26 2.92
C ALA A 119 -8.23 -9.26 2.64
N ILE A 120 -7.09 -9.42 3.32
CA ILE A 120 -5.93 -8.54 3.15
C ILE A 120 -5.24 -8.81 1.82
N ASN A 121 -5.15 -10.08 1.41
CA ASN A 121 -4.60 -10.46 0.11
C ASN A 121 -5.43 -9.86 -1.04
N TYR A 122 -6.76 -9.87 -0.94
CA TYR A 122 -7.63 -9.24 -1.94
C TYR A 122 -7.51 -7.71 -1.97
N ILE A 123 -7.36 -7.04 -0.82
CA ILE A 123 -7.05 -5.60 -0.80
C ILE A 123 -5.77 -5.34 -1.60
N HIS A 124 -4.70 -6.10 -1.35
CA HIS A 124 -3.45 -5.95 -2.11
C HIS A 124 -3.66 -6.20 -3.60
N GLY A 125 -4.45 -7.21 -3.98
CA GLY A 125 -4.85 -7.45 -5.36
C GLY A 125 -5.51 -6.22 -6.00
N CYS A 126 -6.54 -5.66 -5.37
CA CYS A 126 -7.24 -4.48 -5.89
C CYS A 126 -6.33 -3.24 -5.94
N VAL A 127 -5.53 -3.00 -4.90
CA VAL A 127 -4.61 -1.85 -4.85
C VAL A 127 -3.58 -1.92 -5.97
N HIS A 128 -2.97 -3.09 -6.18
CA HIS A 128 -1.80 -3.21 -7.06
C HIS A 128 -2.16 -3.59 -8.49
N TYR A 129 -3.18 -4.41 -8.74
CA TYR A 129 -3.63 -4.69 -10.11
C TYR A 129 -4.22 -3.43 -10.75
N ASN A 130 -5.10 -2.71 -10.04
CA ASN A 130 -5.76 -1.52 -10.58
C ASN A 130 -4.95 -0.23 -10.38
N GLY A 131 -3.90 -0.23 -9.55
CA GLY A 131 -3.17 0.97 -9.14
C GLY A 131 -2.42 1.69 -10.27
N GLY A 132 -2.09 2.95 -10.04
CA GLY A 132 -1.20 3.73 -10.92
C GLY A 132 0.18 3.86 -10.29
N PHE A 133 1.22 3.59 -11.07
CA PHE A 133 2.61 3.53 -10.59
C PHE A 133 3.39 4.80 -10.90
N LEU A 134 4.07 5.33 -9.90
CA LEU A 134 4.98 6.47 -10.02
C LEU A 134 6.39 6.03 -9.61
N ILE A 135 7.40 6.33 -10.43
CA ILE A 135 8.75 5.80 -10.24
C ILE A 135 9.76 6.93 -10.08
N PHE A 136 10.52 6.86 -8.99
CA PHE A 136 11.52 7.85 -8.59
C PHE A 136 12.90 7.21 -8.41
N ASN A 137 13.96 8.00 -8.56
CA ASN A 137 15.30 7.52 -8.24
C ASN A 137 15.43 7.19 -6.75
N ASP A 138 15.12 8.17 -5.90
CA ASP A 138 15.22 8.11 -4.44
C ASP A 138 14.19 9.04 -3.77
N PHE A 139 14.29 9.19 -2.44
CA PHE A 139 13.39 10.06 -1.68
C PHE A 139 13.55 11.55 -2.00
N LYS A 140 14.76 12.02 -2.27
CA LYS A 140 15.03 13.44 -2.57
C LYS A 140 14.43 13.84 -3.90
N ASP A 141 14.55 12.98 -4.90
CA ASP A 141 13.92 13.11 -6.20
C ASP A 141 12.39 13.17 -6.08
N ALA A 142 11.79 12.25 -5.31
CA ALA A 142 10.35 12.27 -5.07
C ALA A 142 9.90 13.54 -4.32
N ILE A 143 10.62 14.00 -3.28
CA ILE A 143 10.29 15.24 -2.56
C ILE A 143 10.34 16.44 -3.51
N THR A 144 11.34 16.48 -4.40
CA THR A 144 11.47 17.51 -5.44
C THR A 144 10.22 17.54 -6.32
N HIS A 145 9.75 16.40 -6.81
CA HIS A 145 8.54 16.35 -7.63
C HIS A 145 7.27 16.68 -6.84
N PHE A 146 7.04 16.00 -5.72
CA PHE A 146 5.84 16.16 -4.90
C PHE A 146 5.74 17.53 -4.23
N SER A 147 6.83 18.28 -4.10
CA SER A 147 6.77 19.66 -3.59
C SER A 147 6.39 20.69 -4.66
N HIS A 148 6.31 20.30 -5.94
CA HIS A 148 5.84 21.16 -7.02
C HIS A 148 4.31 21.24 -7.06
N PRO A 149 3.69 22.45 -7.07
CA PRO A 149 2.23 22.59 -7.05
C PRO A 149 1.50 21.89 -8.20
N GLU A 150 2.02 21.97 -9.43
CA GLU A 150 1.41 21.31 -10.59
C GLU A 150 1.49 19.78 -10.52
N PHE A 151 2.55 19.24 -9.93
CA PHE A 151 2.67 17.81 -9.70
C PHE A 151 1.62 17.36 -8.69
N GLN A 152 1.45 18.09 -7.58
CA GLN A 152 0.41 17.81 -6.60
C GLN A 152 -1.00 17.91 -7.21
N ALA A 153 -1.24 18.90 -8.07
CA ALA A 153 -2.50 19.07 -8.76
C ALA A 153 -2.77 17.88 -9.71
N SER A 154 -1.76 17.45 -10.47
CA SER A 154 -1.84 16.27 -11.35
C SER A 154 -2.06 14.98 -10.57
N PHE A 155 -1.38 14.80 -9.44
CA PHE A 155 -1.56 13.65 -8.56
C PHE A 155 -2.98 13.60 -7.98
N LYS A 156 -3.50 14.74 -7.49
CA LYS A 156 -4.89 14.83 -7.02
C LYS A 156 -5.90 14.60 -8.14
N ARG A 157 -5.62 15.07 -9.36
CA ARG A 157 -6.45 14.84 -10.55
C ARG A 157 -6.50 13.35 -10.90
N PHE A 158 -5.34 12.68 -10.92
CA PHE A 158 -5.25 11.23 -11.09
C PHE A 158 -6.15 10.50 -10.10
N VAL A 159 -5.98 10.74 -8.79
CA VAL A 159 -6.81 10.10 -7.75
C VAL A 159 -8.29 10.37 -7.97
N LYS A 160 -8.67 11.62 -8.24
CA LYS A 160 -10.07 12.03 -8.40
C LYS A 160 -10.74 11.38 -9.62
N GLU A 161 -10.05 11.35 -10.75
CA GLU A 161 -10.61 10.89 -12.03
C GLU A 161 -10.52 9.38 -12.19
N GLU A 162 -9.33 8.82 -11.94
CA GLU A 162 -9.14 7.39 -12.05
C GLU A 162 -9.78 6.64 -10.90
N LYS A 163 -9.89 7.23 -9.70
CA LYS A 163 -10.36 6.52 -8.50
C LYS A 163 -9.54 5.24 -8.29
N ARG A 164 -8.22 5.33 -8.43
CA ARG A 164 -7.23 4.26 -8.27
C ARG A 164 -6.25 4.65 -7.18
N GLU A 165 -5.63 3.66 -6.57
CA GLU A 165 -4.60 3.88 -5.56
C GLU A 165 -3.25 4.19 -6.23
N PRO A 166 -2.59 5.31 -5.89
CA PRO A 166 -1.22 5.57 -6.33
C PRO A 166 -0.21 4.70 -5.57
N VAL A 167 0.75 4.13 -6.30
CA VAL A 167 1.88 3.38 -5.75
C VAL A 167 3.18 4.07 -6.18
N THR A 168 3.84 4.71 -5.22
CA THR A 168 5.15 5.34 -5.43
C THR A 168 6.25 4.31 -5.21
N ILE A 169 7.15 4.10 -6.16
CA ILE A 169 8.25 3.13 -6.10
C ILE A 169 9.58 3.85 -6.29
N PHE A 170 10.64 3.40 -5.60
CA PHE A 170 11.99 3.94 -5.78
C PHE A 170 12.94 2.92 -6.38
N ARG A 171 13.78 3.39 -7.31
CA ARG A 171 14.84 2.58 -7.96
C ARG A 171 15.90 2.15 -6.94
N ASN A 172 16.24 3.02 -5.98
CA ASN A 172 17.23 2.71 -4.95
C ASN A 172 16.72 1.67 -3.93
N ARG A 173 17.17 0.41 -4.07
CA ARG A 173 16.89 -0.67 -3.10
C ARG A 173 17.66 -0.55 -1.80
N ASN A 174 18.74 0.23 -1.77
CA ASN A 174 19.59 0.44 -0.61
C ASN A 174 19.30 1.78 0.06
N TYR A 175 18.07 1.96 0.52
CA TYR A 175 17.61 3.22 1.11
C TYR A 175 17.83 3.28 2.64
N ASP A 176 17.96 4.48 3.21
CA ASP A 176 17.95 4.64 4.67
C ASP A 176 16.52 4.54 5.24
N ARG A 177 16.37 3.84 6.38
CA ARG A 177 15.06 3.60 7.00
C ARG A 177 14.43 4.88 7.55
N VAL A 178 15.25 5.76 8.14
CA VAL A 178 14.78 7.03 8.72
C VAL A 178 14.36 7.95 7.60
N GLU A 179 15.19 8.12 6.56
CA GLU A 179 14.84 8.92 5.38
C GLU A 179 13.54 8.44 4.73
N PHE A 180 13.31 7.13 4.67
CA PHE A 180 12.06 6.60 4.11
C PHE A 180 10.85 6.98 4.97
N LEU A 181 10.95 6.88 6.29
CA LEU A 181 9.86 7.26 7.17
C LEU A 181 9.60 8.77 7.13
N GLU A 182 10.66 9.57 7.04
CA GLU A 182 10.59 11.01 6.83
C GLU A 182 9.86 11.37 5.53
N PHE A 183 10.20 10.71 4.42
CA PHE A 183 9.49 10.86 3.14
C PHE A 183 7.98 10.56 3.28
N VAL A 184 7.62 9.49 3.98
CA VAL A 184 6.22 9.14 4.19
C VAL A 184 5.51 10.18 5.04
N CYS A 185 6.16 10.71 6.08
CA CYS A 185 5.62 11.80 6.85
C CYS A 185 5.45 13.08 6.01
N PHE A 186 6.39 13.37 5.11
CA PHE A 186 6.24 14.43 4.10
C PHE A 186 5.00 14.24 3.23
N LEU A 187 4.75 13.05 2.68
CA LEU A 187 3.51 12.81 1.91
C LEU A 187 2.25 13.08 2.74
N ARG A 188 2.28 12.73 4.04
CA ARG A 188 1.17 12.94 4.98
C ARG A 188 0.98 14.39 5.41
N THR A 189 1.95 15.28 5.17
CA THR A 189 1.78 16.73 5.41
C THR A 189 1.27 17.47 4.18
N ILE A 190 1.32 16.87 2.98
CA ILE A 190 0.87 17.51 1.74
C ILE A 190 -0.40 16.88 1.13
N PHE A 191 -0.72 15.64 1.50
CA PHE A 191 -1.93 14.94 1.07
C PHE A 191 -2.77 14.44 2.25
N PRO A 192 -4.11 14.49 2.16
CA PRO A 192 -5.01 14.07 3.24
C PRO A 192 -5.23 12.55 3.27
N TRP A 193 -4.26 11.77 2.81
CA TRP A 193 -4.36 10.31 2.64
C TRP A 193 -3.29 9.59 3.43
N PHE A 194 -3.65 8.43 3.96
CA PHE A 194 -2.68 7.58 4.62
C PHE A 194 -1.66 7.07 3.59
N SER A 195 -0.40 6.99 3.99
CA SER A 195 0.69 6.50 3.14
C SER A 195 1.35 5.33 3.83
N ASN A 196 1.18 4.13 3.29
CA ASN A 196 1.73 2.91 3.85
C ASN A 196 3.05 2.56 3.17
N THR A 197 4.12 2.48 3.96
CA THR A 197 5.45 2.05 3.52
C THR A 197 5.48 0.56 3.24
N ASN A 198 6.27 0.11 2.26
CA ASN A 198 6.68 -1.27 2.05
C ASN A 198 8.13 -1.26 1.55
N GLY A 199 8.91 -2.32 1.79
CA GLY A 199 10.29 -2.35 1.32
C GLY A 199 11.04 -3.65 1.58
N ASN A 200 12.25 -3.77 1.02
CA ASN A 200 13.09 -4.98 1.07
C ASN A 200 13.91 -5.11 2.37
N LYS A 201 13.99 -4.04 3.17
CA LYS A 201 14.65 -4.07 4.49
C LYS A 201 13.66 -4.50 5.59
N LYS A 202 14.14 -4.59 6.83
CA LYS A 202 13.26 -4.80 8.01
C LYS A 202 12.11 -3.78 7.99
N ARG A 203 10.96 -4.18 8.57
CA ARG A 203 9.72 -3.38 8.55
C ARG A 203 9.94 -1.93 8.95
N ILE A 204 9.29 -1.03 8.22
CA ILE A 204 9.40 0.42 8.38
C ILE A 204 8.00 0.94 8.67
N GLY A 205 7.82 1.52 9.85
CA GLY A 205 6.49 1.83 10.37
C GLY A 205 5.56 0.61 10.28
N TRP A 206 4.44 0.78 9.57
CA TRP A 206 3.37 -0.22 9.44
C TRP A 206 3.56 -1.19 8.27
N GLY A 207 4.70 -1.09 7.56
CA GLY A 207 4.91 -1.70 6.27
C GLY A 207 5.17 -3.20 6.23
N ASN A 208 4.90 -3.78 5.05
CA ASN A 208 5.20 -5.16 4.72
C ASN A 208 6.50 -5.27 3.90
N PRO A 209 7.12 -6.47 3.87
CA PRO A 209 8.19 -6.75 2.94
C PRO A 209 7.74 -6.53 1.49
N ALA A 210 8.62 -6.01 0.64
CA ALA A 210 8.44 -5.81 -0.80
C ALA A 210 9.82 -5.86 -1.50
N PRO A 211 9.89 -6.13 -2.82
CA PRO A 211 11.17 -6.22 -3.54
C PRO A 211 11.91 -4.87 -3.65
N TYR A 212 11.15 -3.78 -3.66
CA TYR A 212 11.61 -2.38 -3.72
C TYR A 212 10.94 -1.56 -2.62
N PRO A 213 11.56 -0.44 -2.17
CA PRO A 213 10.85 0.56 -1.39
C PRO A 213 9.65 1.08 -2.18
N ALA A 214 8.49 1.04 -1.55
CA ALA A 214 7.26 1.52 -2.14
C ALA A 214 6.35 2.17 -1.11
N VAL A 215 5.57 3.16 -1.53
CA VAL A 215 4.51 3.77 -0.73
C VAL A 215 3.20 3.59 -1.45
N ASN A 216 2.28 2.90 -0.78
CA ASN A 216 0.88 2.85 -1.19
C ASN A 216 0.18 4.06 -0.58
N THR A 217 -0.20 5.03 -1.40
CA THR A 217 -1.06 6.14 -0.95
C THR A 217 -2.49 5.63 -0.93
N ILE A 218 -3.03 5.44 0.27
CA ILE A 218 -4.36 4.87 0.50
C ILE A 218 -5.39 5.99 0.45
N THR A 219 -6.06 6.11 -0.69
CA THR A 219 -7.11 7.06 -1.03
C THR A 219 -8.51 6.52 -0.72
N GLY A 220 -8.63 5.21 -0.52
CA GLY A 220 -9.86 4.53 -0.11
C GLY A 220 -10.65 3.92 -1.27
N HIS A 221 -10.21 4.12 -2.51
CA HIS A 221 -10.85 3.52 -3.68
C HIS A 221 -10.69 2.00 -3.73
N TRP A 222 -9.69 1.44 -3.05
CA TRP A 222 -9.56 -0.01 -2.84
C TRP A 222 -10.82 -0.66 -2.27
N MET A 223 -11.60 0.07 -1.45
CA MET A 223 -12.77 -0.48 -0.75
C MET A 223 -13.80 -0.98 -1.76
N THR A 224 -14.21 -0.12 -2.70
CA THR A 224 -15.22 -0.45 -3.71
C THR A 224 -14.82 -1.68 -4.52
N ASP A 225 -13.57 -1.74 -4.97
CA ASP A 225 -13.08 -2.87 -5.76
C ASP A 225 -12.99 -4.15 -4.90
N THR A 226 -12.54 -4.05 -3.65
CA THR A 226 -12.48 -5.20 -2.75
C THR A 226 -13.88 -5.77 -2.46
N TYR A 227 -14.88 -4.91 -2.24
CA TYR A 227 -16.26 -5.36 -2.01
C TYR A 227 -16.90 -6.00 -3.24
N LYS A 228 -16.48 -5.67 -4.47
CA LYS A 228 -16.98 -6.37 -5.67
C LYS A 228 -16.65 -7.87 -5.64
N ILE A 229 -15.54 -8.26 -5.00
CA ILE A 229 -15.10 -9.66 -4.96
C ILE A 229 -16.09 -10.60 -4.25
N TYR A 230 -17.01 -10.06 -3.41
CA TYR A 230 -18.04 -10.88 -2.77
C TYR A 230 -19.00 -11.56 -3.76
N THR A 231 -19.23 -10.96 -4.93
CA THR A 231 -20.24 -11.45 -5.87
C THR A 231 -19.57 -12.00 -7.12
N GLU A 232 -20.22 -12.93 -7.81
CA GLU A 232 -19.72 -13.47 -9.09
C GLU A 232 -19.54 -12.36 -10.13
N THR A 233 -20.58 -11.55 -10.36
CA THR A 233 -20.54 -10.42 -11.29
C THR A 233 -19.47 -9.39 -10.91
N GLY A 234 -19.28 -9.12 -9.61
CA GLY A 234 -18.28 -8.18 -9.15
C GLY A 234 -16.85 -8.69 -9.37
N ARG A 235 -16.60 -9.99 -9.18
CA ARG A 235 -15.31 -10.62 -9.49
C ARG A 235 -14.94 -10.47 -10.96
N GLN A 236 -15.89 -10.64 -11.87
CA GLN A 236 -15.65 -10.47 -13.31
C GLN A 236 -15.36 -9.01 -13.73
N THR A 237 -15.72 -8.03 -12.90
CA THR A 237 -15.64 -6.59 -13.24
C THR A 237 -14.71 -5.78 -12.33
N VAL A 238 -14.04 -6.43 -11.37
CA VAL A 238 -13.12 -5.76 -10.44
C VAL A 238 -11.82 -5.33 -11.13
N CYS A 239 -11.37 -6.08 -12.14
CA CYS A 239 -10.18 -5.79 -12.92
C CYS A 239 -10.44 -4.62 -13.87
N ARG A 240 -9.69 -3.54 -13.72
CA ARG A 240 -9.84 -2.34 -14.54
C ARG A 240 -8.89 -2.39 -15.73
N LYS A 241 -9.33 -1.77 -16.84
CA LYS A 241 -8.49 -1.57 -18.03
C LYS A 241 -7.23 -0.74 -17.69
N PRO A 242 -6.20 -0.78 -18.56
CA PRO A 242 -5.05 0.13 -18.46
C PRO A 242 -5.45 1.60 -18.29
N ILE A 243 -4.57 2.40 -17.71
CA ILE A 243 -4.75 3.85 -17.58
C ILE A 243 -4.37 4.50 -18.92
N GLU A 244 -5.36 5.00 -19.66
CA GLU A 244 -5.14 5.62 -20.97
C GLU A 244 -4.83 7.13 -20.87
N LYS A 245 -5.38 7.77 -19.84
CA LYS A 245 -5.23 9.20 -19.63
C LYS A 245 -3.80 9.55 -19.22
N GLN A 246 -3.29 10.62 -19.79
CA GLN A 246 -1.99 11.16 -19.42
C GLN A 246 -2.11 12.11 -18.22
N TYR A 247 -1.27 11.85 -17.23
CA TYR A 247 -1.11 12.68 -16.05
C TYR A 247 0.34 13.19 -16.03
N PHE A 248 0.58 14.29 -15.33
CA PHE A 248 1.92 14.89 -15.20
C PHE A 248 2.50 15.36 -16.55
N ALA A 249 2.24 16.61 -16.91
CA ALA A 249 2.65 17.20 -18.19
C ALA A 249 4.18 17.24 -18.43
N HIS A 250 5.00 17.09 -17.39
CA HIS A 250 6.46 17.21 -17.48
C HIS A 250 7.14 15.97 -16.90
N LYS A 251 8.31 15.63 -17.41
CA LYS A 251 9.16 14.58 -16.80
C LYS A 251 9.97 15.06 -15.61
N VAL A 252 10.14 16.37 -15.50
CA VAL A 252 10.91 17.03 -14.45
C VAL A 252 10.05 18.12 -13.85
N TYR A 253 9.96 18.11 -12.53
CA TYR A 253 9.29 19.16 -11.76
C TYR A 253 10.28 19.73 -10.76
N PHE A 254 10.53 21.04 -10.83
CA PHE A 254 11.44 21.73 -9.91
C PHE A 254 10.71 22.19 -8.66
N GLY A 255 10.30 21.24 -7.81
CA GLY A 255 9.62 21.63 -6.59
C GLY A 255 10.51 22.43 -5.66
N VAL A 256 9.88 23.10 -4.70
CA VAL A 256 10.51 24.11 -3.85
C VAL A 256 11.51 23.54 -2.85
N ARG A 257 11.62 22.20 -2.74
CA ARG A 257 12.52 21.50 -1.83
C ARG A 257 12.79 20.07 -2.27
N SER A 258 13.96 19.56 -1.89
CA SER A 258 14.36 18.14 -2.03
C SER A 258 14.54 17.44 -0.68
N VAL A 259 14.31 18.15 0.42
CA VAL A 259 14.46 17.65 1.80
C VAL A 259 13.19 17.87 2.61
N VAL A 260 13.00 17.04 3.62
CA VAL A 260 11.90 17.15 4.57
C VAL A 260 12.09 18.35 5.51
N LYS A 261 10.99 18.89 6.02
CA LYS A 261 10.97 19.96 7.02
C LYS A 261 11.14 19.38 8.44
N PRO A 262 11.62 20.15 9.43
CA PRO A 262 11.77 19.68 10.81
C PRO A 262 10.51 19.04 11.42
N GLN A 263 9.32 19.57 11.12
CA GLN A 263 8.06 18.98 11.61
C GLN A 263 7.77 17.59 11.01
N GLU A 264 8.22 17.32 9.79
CA GLU A 264 8.07 16.01 9.14
C GLU A 264 9.03 14.99 9.76
N GLN A 265 10.25 15.43 10.10
CA GLN A 265 11.23 14.64 10.86
C GLN A 265 10.71 14.31 12.26
N PHE A 266 10.15 15.30 12.96
CA PHE A 266 9.52 15.08 14.26
C PHE A 266 8.36 14.08 14.17
N LEU A 267 7.48 14.23 13.18
CA LEU A 267 6.37 13.30 12.96
C LEU A 267 6.87 11.89 12.63
N ALA A 268 7.98 11.76 11.89
CA ALA A 268 8.61 10.49 11.59
C ALA A 268 9.13 9.81 12.87
N ARG A 269 9.90 10.53 13.69
CA ARG A 269 10.38 10.03 14.99
C ARG A 269 9.23 9.58 15.89
N PHE A 270 8.22 10.43 16.06
CA PHE A 270 7.03 10.09 16.85
C PHE A 270 6.29 8.86 16.30
N THR A 271 6.16 8.76 14.98
CA THR A 271 5.54 7.59 14.33
C THR A 271 6.34 6.33 14.57
N ASP A 272 7.68 6.41 14.49
CA ASP A 272 8.56 5.27 14.71
C ASP A 272 8.51 4.79 16.16
N GLU A 273 8.64 5.71 17.11
CA GLU A 273 8.57 5.41 18.54
C GLU A 273 7.23 4.77 18.91
N ARG A 274 6.11 5.29 18.40
CA ARG A 274 4.78 4.69 18.61
C ARG A 274 4.70 3.26 18.06
N VAL A 275 5.32 3.01 16.92
CA VAL A 275 5.38 1.69 16.28
C VAL A 275 6.26 0.74 17.10
N VAL A 276 7.45 1.18 17.48
CA VAL A 276 8.40 0.41 18.30
C VAL A 276 7.81 0.08 19.67
N ALA A 277 7.16 1.05 20.32
CA ALA A 277 6.51 0.88 21.62
C ALA A 277 5.38 -0.17 21.60
N ARG A 278 4.73 -0.40 20.45
CA ARG A 278 3.76 -1.49 20.29
C ARG A 278 4.41 -2.88 20.24
N GLY A 279 5.73 -2.94 20.04
CA GLY A 279 6.54 -4.15 20.10
C GLY A 279 6.09 -5.27 19.14
N ALA A 280 6.42 -6.51 19.49
CA ALA A 280 6.11 -7.68 18.67
C ALA A 280 4.60 -8.03 18.58
N LYS A 281 3.73 -7.34 19.34
CA LYS A 281 2.25 -7.50 19.21
C LYS A 281 1.72 -7.00 17.87
N GLY A 282 2.56 -6.32 17.09
CA GLY A 282 2.36 -6.16 15.65
C GLY A 282 1.66 -4.87 15.28
N ASN A 283 2.22 -4.22 14.27
CA ASN A 283 1.69 -3.01 13.66
C ASN A 283 0.33 -3.26 12.95
N LEU A 284 0.04 -4.48 12.52
CA LEU A 284 -1.22 -4.74 11.85
C LEU A 284 -2.29 -5.07 12.90
N PHE A 285 -3.35 -4.26 12.99
CA PHE A 285 -4.45 -4.42 13.97
C PHE A 285 -5.08 -5.84 13.99
N PHE A 286 -4.85 -6.62 12.94
CA PHE A 286 -5.46 -7.92 12.65
C PHE A 286 -4.51 -9.11 12.86
N VAL A 287 -3.18 -8.92 12.93
CA VAL A 287 -2.19 -10.01 12.95
C VAL A 287 -1.22 -9.89 14.13
N ASP A 288 -1.16 -10.93 14.96
CA ASP A 288 -0.13 -11.06 15.99
C ASP A 288 1.17 -11.60 15.37
N LEU A 289 2.18 -10.74 15.23
CA LEU A 289 3.44 -11.12 14.60
C LEU A 289 4.20 -12.21 15.37
N ARG A 290 3.98 -12.35 16.68
CA ARG A 290 4.59 -13.41 17.50
C ARG A 290 4.03 -14.78 17.13
N LYS A 291 2.72 -14.84 16.87
CA LYS A 291 2.09 -16.08 16.38
C LYS A 291 2.64 -16.43 15.00
N LEU A 292 2.73 -15.44 14.11
CA LEU A 292 3.31 -15.67 12.77
C LEU A 292 4.77 -16.12 12.82
N SER A 293 5.60 -15.55 13.70
CA SER A 293 7.00 -15.98 13.84
C SER A 293 7.13 -17.41 14.38
N ARG A 294 6.10 -17.92 15.06
CA ARG A 294 6.00 -19.31 15.53
C ARG A 294 5.34 -20.24 14.51
N GLY A 295 5.15 -19.79 13.27
CA GLY A 295 4.61 -20.60 12.18
C GLY A 295 3.09 -20.60 12.04
N TYR A 296 2.35 -19.78 12.80
CA TYR A 296 0.91 -19.63 12.60
C TYR A 296 0.59 -19.18 11.17
N LYS A 297 -0.42 -19.80 10.58
CA LYS A 297 -0.99 -19.47 9.28
C LYS A 297 -2.51 -19.36 9.41
N PHE A 298 -3.10 -18.39 8.73
CA PHE A 298 -4.53 -18.24 8.61
C PHE A 298 -5.08 -19.34 7.72
N ASP A 299 -6.14 -20.01 8.19
CA ASP A 299 -6.90 -20.95 7.40
C ASP A 299 -7.91 -20.17 6.55
N PRO A 300 -7.78 -20.18 5.21
CA PRO A 300 -8.61 -19.36 4.36
C PRO A 300 -10.06 -19.86 4.27
N ALA A 301 -10.36 -21.08 4.74
CA ALA A 301 -11.72 -21.61 4.85
C ALA A 301 -12.44 -21.16 6.14
N LYS A 302 -11.70 -20.97 7.24
CA LYS A 302 -12.26 -20.67 8.57
C LYS A 302 -12.33 -19.18 8.90
N GLY A 303 -11.70 -18.33 8.10
CA GLY A 303 -11.63 -16.89 8.38
C GLY A 303 -10.75 -16.58 9.60
N LEU A 304 -10.83 -15.36 10.13
CA LEU A 304 -10.12 -15.03 11.37
C LEU A 304 -10.80 -15.62 12.60
N PRO A 305 -10.03 -15.96 13.66
CA PRO A 305 -10.62 -16.30 14.93
C PRO A 305 -11.52 -15.17 15.41
N ASN A 306 -12.78 -15.48 15.71
CA ASN A 306 -13.76 -14.51 16.17
C ASN A 306 -13.40 -13.99 17.58
N ILE A 307 -14.08 -12.94 18.04
CA ILE A 307 -13.79 -12.32 19.34
C ILE A 307 -13.89 -13.33 20.49
N PHE A 308 -14.86 -14.24 20.44
CA PHE A 308 -15.06 -15.27 21.45
C PHE A 308 -13.91 -16.29 21.43
N GLU A 309 -13.48 -16.77 20.26
CA GLU A 309 -12.33 -17.66 20.12
C GLU A 309 -11.04 -17.01 20.62
N ARG A 310 -10.84 -15.70 20.41
CA ARG A 310 -9.70 -14.95 20.96
C ARG A 310 -9.79 -14.77 22.47
N LEU A 311 -11.00 -14.55 23.00
CA LEU A 311 -11.25 -14.47 24.45
C LEU A 311 -11.00 -15.83 25.10
N MET A 312 -11.53 -16.90 24.52
CA MET A 312 -11.30 -18.28 24.93
C MET A 312 -9.83 -18.65 24.82
N GLU A 313 -9.11 -18.28 23.75
CA GLU A 313 -7.66 -18.45 23.68
C GLU A 313 -6.94 -17.73 24.83
N LYS A 314 -7.37 -16.53 25.22
CA LYS A 314 -6.74 -15.80 26.34
C LYS A 314 -7.07 -16.39 27.70
N VAL A 315 -8.30 -16.88 27.87
CA VAL A 315 -8.78 -17.51 29.12
C VAL A 315 -8.19 -18.92 29.28
N LEU A 316 -8.09 -19.67 28.18
CA LEU A 316 -7.56 -21.04 28.14
C LEU A 316 -6.03 -21.11 28.02
N LYS A 317 -5.33 -20.02 27.69
CA LYS A 317 -3.86 -19.92 27.71
C LYS A 317 -3.25 -19.90 29.13
N VAL A 318 -3.90 -20.58 30.08
CA VAL A 318 -3.20 -21.26 31.17
C VAL A 318 -2.60 -22.59 30.71
N ASN A 319 -3.07 -23.26 29.62
CA ASN A 319 -2.52 -24.57 29.23
C ASN A 319 -2.66 -24.95 27.73
N SER A 320 -2.05 -24.22 26.77
CA SER A 320 -1.52 -24.84 25.51
C SER A 320 -0.98 -23.81 24.48
N LEU A 321 0.21 -24.16 23.98
CA LEU A 321 0.90 -23.81 22.71
C LEU A 321 0.89 -22.34 22.20
#